data_AF-A0A7K0ZWJ1-F1
#
_entry.id   AF-A0A7K0ZWJ1-F1
#
_cell.length_a   1.000
_cell.length_b   1.000
_cell.length_c   1.000
_cell.angle_alpha   90.00
_cell.angle_beta   90.00
_cell.angle_gamma   90.00
#
_symmetry.space_group_name_H-M   'P 1'
#
loop_
_entity.id
_entity.type
_entity.pdbx_description
1 polymer ?
#
loop_
_entity_poly.entity_id
_entity_poly.type
_entity_poly.pdbx_seq_one_letter_code
_entity_poly.pdbx_strand_id
1 'polypeptide(L)' 'MTIDEVVGELRDGMTIGIGGWGPRRKPMALVRAILRSDLTDLTIVSWGGADVGLLVRAGKVRKLVYAFVS' A
#
# COMPACT_ATOMS: atom_id res chain seq x y z
N MET A 1 3.07 4.62 -19.27
CA MET A 1 3.37 4.07 -17.94
C MET A 1 2.14 3.31 -17.44
N THR A 2 2.23 1.99 -17.30
CA THR A 2 1.17 1.13 -16.78
C THR A 2 1.27 1.00 -15.26
N ILE A 3 0.24 0.46 -14.60
CA ILE A 3 0.26 0.22 -13.16
C ILE A 3 1.34 -0.81 -12.80
N ASP A 4 1.48 -1.86 -13.61
CA ASP A 4 2.44 -2.92 -13.34
C ASP A 4 3.88 -2.43 -13.56
N GLU A 5 4.11 -1.53 -14.52
CA GLU A 5 5.40 -0.82 -14.65
C GLU A 5 5.74 -0.02 -13.39
N VAL A 6 4.78 0.70 -12.80
CA VAL A 6 5.01 1.43 -11.53
C VAL A 6 5.35 0.49 -10.39
N VAL A 7 4.64 -0.62 -10.25
CA VAL A 7 4.92 -1.61 -9.20
C VAL A 7 6.27 -2.30 -9.45
N GLY A 8 6.67 -2.48 -10.71
CA GLY A 8 7.96 -3.02 -11.12
C GLY A 8 9.16 -2.17 -10.71
N GLU A 9 8.96 -0.91 -10.34
CA GLU A 9 10.01 -0.03 -9.79
C GLU A 9 10.13 -0.11 -8.25
N LEU A 10 9.14 -0.70 -7.58
CA LEU A 10 9.14 -0.84 -6.13
C LEU A 10 10.02 -2.02 -5.66
N ARG A 11 10.50 -1.98 -4.42
CA ARG A 11 11.36 -3.02 -3.84
C ARG A 11 10.91 -3.36 -2.42
N ASP A 12 11.29 -4.54 -1.95
CA ASP A 12 11.10 -4.96 -0.56
C ASP A 12 11.75 -3.96 0.40
N GLY A 13 11.16 -3.83 1.59
CA GLY A 13 11.70 -2.94 2.62
C GLY A 13 11.42 -1.44 2.40
N MET A 14 10.87 -1.04 1.25
CA MET A 14 10.60 0.36 0.92
C MET A 14 9.59 1.02 1.87
N THR A 15 9.73 2.33 2.03
CA THR A 15 8.71 3.19 2.65
C THR A 15 7.83 3.81 1.57
N ILE A 16 6.53 3.52 1.60
CA ILE A 16 5.56 3.93 0.59
C ILE A 16 4.46 4.77 1.23
N GLY A 17 4.26 5.98 0.72
CA GLY A 17 3.12 6.82 1.06
C GLY A 17 1.90 6.49 0.19
N ILE A 18 0.75 6.23 0.81
CA ILE A 18 -0.53 6.03 0.10
C ILE A 18 -1.44 7.21 0.38
N GLY A 19 -1.72 8.00 -0.67
CA GLY A 19 -2.62 9.15 -0.60
C GLY A 19 -4.09 8.76 -0.37
N GLY A 20 -4.96 9.78 -0.29
CA GLY A 20 -6.38 9.64 0.05
C GLY A 20 -6.65 9.62 1.56
N TRP A 21 -7.91 9.45 1.96
CA TRP A 21 -8.37 9.56 3.35
C TRP A 21 -9.38 8.46 3.69
N GLY A 22 -9.04 7.52 4.58
CA GLY A 22 -9.94 6.41 4.92
C GLY A 22 -10.38 5.66 3.64
N PRO A 23 -11.69 5.53 3.36
CA PRO A 23 -12.18 4.92 2.12
C PRO A 23 -12.17 5.86 0.90
N ARG A 24 -11.74 7.12 1.04
CA ARG A 24 -11.97 8.18 0.03
C ARG A 24 -10.76 8.32 -0.90
N ARG A 25 -11.01 8.10 -2.20
CA ARG A 25 -10.06 8.32 -3.31
C ARG A 25 -8.69 7.67 -3.07
N LYS A 26 -8.69 6.48 -2.46
CA LYS A 26 -7.51 5.63 -2.36
C LYS A 26 -7.11 5.14 -3.76
N PRO A 27 -5.80 5.08 -4.10
CA PRO A 27 -5.34 4.56 -5.38
C PRO A 27 -5.43 3.03 -5.41
N MET A 28 -6.64 2.49 -5.29
CA MET A 28 -6.88 1.07 -5.06
C MET A 28 -6.39 0.18 -6.21
N ALA A 29 -6.24 0.72 -7.42
CA ALA A 29 -5.64 -0.01 -8.52
C ALA A 29 -4.16 -0.32 -8.28
N LEU A 30 -3.39 0.64 -7.76
CA LEU A 30 -1.99 0.43 -7.32
C LEU A 30 -1.92 -0.49 -6.09
N VAL A 31 -2.80 -0.29 -5.10
CA VAL A 31 -2.85 -1.17 -3.92
C VAL A 31 -3.08 -2.62 -4.32
N ARG A 32 -4.02 -2.88 -5.23
CA ARG A 32 -4.28 -4.23 -5.74
C ARG A 32 -3.13 -4.78 -6.57
N ALA A 33 -2.37 -3.94 -7.26
CA ALA A 33 -1.18 -4.38 -7.99
C ALA A 33 -0.04 -4.76 -7.03
N ILE A 34 0.22 -3.96 -5.99
CA ILE A 34 1.14 -4.32 -4.90
C ILE A 34 0.68 -5.60 -4.19
N LEU A 35 -0.63 -5.77 -4.01
CA LEU A 35 -1.21 -6.97 -3.41
C LEU A 35 -0.91 -8.23 -4.24
N ARG A 36 -0.85 -8.13 -5.58
CA ARG A 36 -0.55 -9.25 -6.50
C ARG A 36 0.95 -9.49 -6.69
N SER A 37 1.81 -8.55 -6.36
CA SER A 37 3.27 -8.71 -6.53
C SER A 37 3.88 -9.53 -5.39
N ASP A 38 5.18 -9.83 -5.48
CA ASP A 38 5.93 -10.50 -4.42
C ASP A 38 6.47 -9.54 -3.35
N LEU A 39 6.16 -8.24 -3.47
CA LEU A 39 6.67 -7.22 -2.54
C LEU A 39 6.32 -7.53 -1.10
N THR A 40 7.29 -7.41 -0.21
CA THR A 40 7.14 -7.65 1.22
C THR A 40 7.92 -6.62 2.04
N ASP A 41 7.81 -6.74 3.37
CA ASP A 41 8.60 -5.94 4.32
C ASP A 41 8.38 -4.41 4.20
N LEU A 42 7.21 -4.01 3.69
CA LEU A 42 6.94 -2.61 3.35
C LEU A 42 6.64 -1.79 4.62
N THR A 43 7.10 -0.55 4.61
CA THR A 43 6.66 0.48 5.56
C THR A 43 5.61 1.35 4.89
N ILE A 44 4.38 1.32 5.36
CA ILE A 44 3.27 2.07 4.75
C ILE A 44 2.99 3.33 5.58
N VAL A 45 2.89 4.47 4.91
CA VAL A 45 2.46 5.75 5.50
C VAL A 45 1.11 6.12 4.88
N SER A 46 0.05 6.17 5.68
CA SER A 46 -1.30 6.39 5.14
C SER A 46 -2.27 6.94 6.19
N TRP A 47 -3.22 7.76 5.75
CA TRP A 47 -4.49 7.95 6.46
C TRP A 47 -5.41 6.77 6.11
N GLY A 48 -5.29 5.69 6.89
CA GLY A 48 -5.65 4.34 6.45
C GLY A 48 -7.14 4.07 6.27
N GLY A 49 -7.46 3.19 5.32
CA GLY A 49 -8.76 2.56 5.13
C GLY A 49 -8.59 1.16 4.52
N ALA A 50 -9.34 0.86 3.45
CA ALA A 50 -9.25 -0.45 2.79
C ALA A 50 -7.86 -0.75 2.17
N ASP A 51 -7.07 0.27 1.87
CA ASP A 51 -5.71 0.14 1.35
C ASP A 51 -4.79 -0.62 2.32
N VAL A 52 -4.67 -0.11 3.56
CA VAL A 52 -3.82 -0.70 4.58
C VAL A 52 -4.37 -2.05 5.06
N GLY A 53 -5.70 -2.17 5.14
CA GLY A 53 -6.34 -3.43 5.54
C GLY A 53 -6.01 -4.60 4.61
N LEU A 54 -6.04 -4.38 3.30
CA LEU A 54 -5.67 -5.40 2.31
C LEU A 54 -4.19 -5.79 2.41
N LEU A 55 -3.29 -4.80 2.51
CA LEU A 55 -1.85 -5.05 2.53
C LEU A 55 -1.38 -5.70 3.83
N VAL A 56 -1.95 -5.29 4.98
CA VAL A 56 -1.67 -5.91 6.29
C VAL A 56 -2.18 -7.36 6.29
N ARG A 57 -3.40 -7.61 5.80
CA ARG A 57 -3.94 -8.97 5.70
C ARG A 57 -3.06 -9.89 4.85
N ALA A 58 -2.44 -9.35 3.80
CA ALA A 58 -1.54 -10.10 2.93
C ALA A 58 -0.11 -10.26 3.50
N GLY A 59 0.17 -9.78 4.71
CA GLY A 59 1.49 -9.89 5.34
C GLY A 59 2.57 -9.02 4.69
N LYS A 60 2.19 -8.06 3.85
CA LYS A 60 3.16 -7.22 3.09
C LYS A 60 3.74 -6.07 3.90
N VAL A 61 3.16 -5.76 5.06
CA VAL A 61 3.47 -4.57 5.85
C VAL A 61 4.27 -4.97 7.08
N ARG A 62 5.54 -4.53 7.15
CA ARG A 62 6.36 -4.60 8.37
C ARG A 62 5.95 -3.53 9.37
N LYS A 63 5.72 -2.31 8.90
CA LYS A 63 5.43 -1.15 9.74
C LYS A 63 4.34 -0.29 9.09
N LEU A 64 3.35 0.10 9.89
CA LEU A 64 2.30 1.04 9.47
C LEU A 64 2.42 2.34 10.27
N VAL A 65 2.53 3.46 9.57
CA VAL A 65 2.53 4.81 10.15
C VAL A 65 1.24 5.50 9.73
N TYR A 66 0.40 5.84 10.69
CA TYR A 66 -0.95 6.33 10.44
C TYR A 66 -1.42 7.25 11.56
N ALA A 67 -2.29 8.21 11.22
CA ALA A 67 -3.01 9.02 12.21
C ALA A 67 -4.29 8.32 12.69
N PHE A 68 -4.99 7.63 11.78
CA PHE A 68 -6.16 6.79 12.05
C PHE A 68 -6.29 5.73 10.96
N VAL A 69 -7.13 4.72 11.22
CA VAL A 69 -7.67 3.80 10.22
C VAL A 69 -9.18 3.77 10.39
N SER A 70 -9.94 3.97 9.30
CA SER A 70 -11.41 4.06 9.31
C SER A 70 -12.05 3.42 8.10
#